data_AF-A0A950WDJ2-F1
#
_entry.id   AF-A0A950WDJ2-F1
#
_cell.length_a   1.000
_cell.length_b   1.000
_cell.length_c   1.000
_cell.angle_alpha   90.00
_cell.angle_beta   90.00
_cell.angle_gamma   90.00
#
_symmetry.space_group_name_H-M   'P 1'
#
loop_
_entity.id
_entity.type
_entity.pdbx_description
1 polymer ?
#
loop_
_entity_poly.entity_id
_entity_poly.type
_entity_poly.pdbx_seq_one_letter_code
_entity_poly.pdbx_strand_id
1 'polypeptide(L)'
;MKETEDSRVLTRENERGELFSMLLRLHPVEEGMVAPGGGNMVQAAFLDMVRQSDAGLAEWLHVPNRRRPYTLGLLQGFNSLSERQLEEAMVKNQEMRVMPGQVYWLRITMLDASVFGSFARHLIT
;
A
#
# COMPACT_ATOMS: atom_id res chain seq x y z
N MET A 1 -38.21 -19.38 29.77
CA MET A 1 -37.17 -18.37 30.08
C MET A 1 -35.81 -18.93 29.70
N LYS A 2 -35.46 -18.87 28.41
CA LYS A 2 -34.16 -19.33 27.89
C LYS A 2 -33.89 -18.68 26.54
N GLU A 3 -33.91 -17.35 26.50
CA GLU A 3 -33.66 -16.56 25.30
C GLU A 3 -32.90 -15.30 25.70
N THR A 4 -31.61 -15.41 26.02
CA THR A 4 -30.77 -14.20 26.16
C THR A 4 -29.27 -14.42 25.97
N GLU A 5 -28.78 -15.64 25.71
CA GLU A 5 -27.34 -15.91 25.59
C GLU A 5 -26.82 -16.11 24.15
N ASP A 6 -27.68 -16.40 23.17
CA ASP A 6 -27.23 -16.77 21.81
C ASP A 6 -26.81 -15.57 20.93
N SER A 7 -27.32 -14.36 21.18
CA SER A 7 -27.01 -13.21 20.32
C SER A 7 -25.63 -12.58 20.54
N ARG A 8 -24.87 -13.00 21.57
CA ARG A 8 -23.52 -12.45 21.84
C ARG A 8 -22.38 -13.26 21.25
N VAL A 9 -22.65 -14.47 20.77
CA VAL A 9 -21.61 -15.39 20.25
C VAL A 9 -21.41 -15.22 18.74
N LEU A 10 -22.44 -14.79 17.99
CA LEU A 10 -22.40 -14.66 16.54
C LEU A 10 -21.61 -13.45 16.00
N THR A 11 -21.10 -12.56 16.86
CA THR A 11 -20.37 -11.35 16.42
C THR A 11 -18.85 -11.47 16.47
N ARG A 12 -18.29 -12.57 17.00
CA ARG A 12 -16.82 -12.71 17.17
C ARG A 12 -16.11 -13.43 16.02
N GLU A 13 -16.82 -14.15 15.15
CA GLU A 13 -16.17 -14.86 14.03
C GLU A 13 -15.81 -13.95 12.85
N ASN A 14 -16.43 -12.77 12.75
CA ASN A 14 -16.15 -11.79 11.70
C ASN A 14 -14.95 -10.85 12.01
N GLU A 15 -14.24 -11.06 13.12
CA GLU A 15 -13.07 -10.23 13.50
C GLU A 15 -11.75 -10.74 12.93
N ARG A 16 -11.71 -11.93 12.31
CA ARG A 16 -10.54 -12.38 11.54
C ARG A 16 -10.57 -11.69 10.18
N GLY A 17 -10.16 -10.42 10.16
CA GLY A 17 -9.96 -9.70 8.91
C GLY A 17 -9.08 -10.49 7.96
N GLU A 18 -9.49 -10.59 6.70
CA GLU A 18 -8.71 -11.25 5.66
C GLU A 18 -7.38 -10.50 5.47
N LEU A 19 -6.28 -11.27 5.43
CA LEU A 19 -4.95 -10.73 5.18
C LEU A 19 -4.60 -10.91 3.70
N PHE A 20 -4.48 -9.79 3.00
CA PHE A 20 -4.00 -9.74 1.63
C PHE A 20 -2.55 -9.26 1.65
N SER A 21 -1.64 -9.99 0.98
CA SER A 21 -0.28 -9.52 0.74
C SER A 21 0.06 -9.67 -0.73
N MET A 22 0.58 -8.61 -1.32
CA MET A 22 0.90 -8.55 -2.74
C MET A 22 2.23 -7.87 -3.00
N LEU A 23 2.86 -8.27 -4.11
CA LEU A 23 4.04 -7.65 -4.67
C LEU A 23 3.63 -6.98 -5.99
N LEU A 24 3.54 -5.64 -5.98
CA LEU A 24 3.25 -4.90 -7.19
C LEU A 24 4.56 -4.64 -7.94
N ARG A 25 4.66 -5.15 -9.16
CA ARG A 25 5.77 -4.86 -10.07
C ARG A 25 5.42 -3.65 -10.93
N LEU A 26 6.33 -2.69 -10.97
CA LEU A 26 6.19 -1.43 -11.67
C LEU A 26 7.23 -1.33 -12.77
N HIS A 27 6.77 -1.03 -13.97
CA HIS A 27 7.59 -0.81 -15.15
C HIS A 27 7.42 0.65 -15.57
N PRO A 28 8.43 1.52 -15.37
CA PRO A 28 8.32 2.90 -15.81
C PRO A 28 8.10 2.96 -17.31
N VAL A 29 7.09 3.71 -17.73
CA VAL A 29 6.81 3.96 -19.15
C VAL A 29 7.72 5.05 -19.71
N GLU A 30 8.16 5.95 -18.83
CA GLU A 30 9.07 7.05 -19.10
C GLU A 30 10.12 7.14 -17.99
N GLU A 31 11.18 7.89 -18.28
CA GLU A 31 12.17 8.23 -17.27
C GLU A 31 11.59 9.18 -16.22
N GLY A 32 11.96 8.97 -14.96
CA GLY A 32 11.54 9.85 -13.88
C GLY A 32 12.52 9.88 -12.72
N MET A 33 12.21 10.71 -11.73
CA MET A 33 12.96 10.81 -10.48
C MET A 33 12.05 10.39 -9.33
N VAL A 34 12.54 9.51 -8.47
CA VAL A 34 11.81 9.06 -7.28
C VAL A 34 12.76 8.93 -6.09
N ALA A 35 12.33 9.33 -4.91
CA ALA A 35 13.09 9.07 -3.68
C ALA A 35 12.84 7.63 -3.20
N PRO A 36 13.86 6.75 -3.12
CA PRO A 36 13.69 5.37 -2.64
C PRO A 36 13.14 5.31 -1.20
N GLY A 37 13.52 6.30 -0.37
CA GLY A 37 13.03 6.47 1.00
C GLY A 37 11.67 7.18 1.11
N GLY A 38 11.04 7.51 -0.03
CA GLY A 38 9.83 8.33 -0.11
C GLY A 38 8.55 7.59 0.31
N GLY A 39 8.47 7.08 1.53
CA GLY A 39 7.28 6.39 2.04
C GLY A 39 6.01 7.23 1.94
N ASN A 40 6.11 8.56 2.11
CA ASN A 40 4.99 9.48 1.93
C ASN A 40 4.51 9.53 0.47
N MET A 41 5.42 9.42 -0.51
CA MET A 41 5.05 9.38 -1.93
C MET A 41 4.31 8.08 -2.26
N VAL A 42 4.81 6.95 -1.75
CA VAL A 42 4.13 5.65 -1.88
C VAL A 42 2.75 5.70 -1.23
N GLN A 43 2.63 6.30 -0.05
CA GLN A 43 1.34 6.47 0.63
C GLN A 43 0.39 7.36 -0.17
N ALA A 44 0.87 8.49 -0.69
CA ALA A 44 0.07 9.39 -1.50
C ALA A 44 -0.44 8.70 -2.78
N ALA A 45 0.43 7.98 -3.49
CA ALA A 45 0.07 7.20 -4.67
C ALA A 45 -0.96 6.11 -4.35
N PHE A 46 -0.76 5.35 -3.27
CA PHE A 46 -1.73 4.33 -2.83
C PHE A 46 -3.12 4.94 -2.54
N LEU A 47 -3.18 6.02 -1.75
CA LEU A 47 -4.44 6.69 -1.45
C LEU A 47 -5.10 7.28 -2.69
N ASP A 48 -4.31 7.75 -3.65
CA ASP A 48 -4.85 8.26 -4.92
C ASP A 48 -5.48 7.13 -5.75
N MET A 49 -4.81 5.98 -5.86
CA MET A 49 -5.37 4.80 -6.54
C MET A 49 -6.66 4.32 -5.88
N VAL A 50 -6.72 4.30 -4.54
CA VAL A 50 -7.95 3.97 -3.80
C VAL A 50 -9.03 5.01 -4.09
N ARG A 51 -8.69 6.30 -4.09
CA ARG A 51 -9.64 7.40 -4.35
C ARG A 51 -10.30 7.30 -5.71
N GLN A 52 -9.57 6.83 -6.73
CA GLN A 52 -10.11 6.63 -8.08
C GLN A 52 -11.20 5.55 -8.14
N SER A 53 -11.20 4.60 -7.19
CA SER A 53 -12.24 3.55 -7.09
C SER A 53 -13.29 3.81 -6.01
N ASP A 54 -12.89 4.43 -4.89
CA ASP A 54 -13.74 4.77 -3.75
C ASP A 54 -13.15 6.00 -3.00
N ALA A 55 -13.69 7.18 -3.28
CA ALA A 55 -13.26 8.41 -2.65
C ALA A 55 -13.58 8.47 -1.14
N GLY A 56 -14.69 7.85 -0.71
CA GLY A 56 -15.09 7.84 0.69
C GLY A 56 -14.16 6.98 1.54
N LEU A 57 -13.76 5.83 1.01
CA LEU A 57 -12.76 4.97 1.64
C LEU A 57 -11.39 5.65 1.70
N ALA A 58 -10.95 6.30 0.61
CA ALA A 58 -9.68 7.01 0.59
C ALA A 58 -9.62 8.13 1.66
N GLU A 59 -10.69 8.89 1.81
CA GLU A 59 -10.80 9.93 2.85
C GLU A 59 -10.72 9.30 4.24
N TRP A 60 -11.46 8.21 4.48
CA TRP A 60 -11.43 7.48 5.75
C TRP A 60 -10.02 6.96 6.10
N LEU A 61 -9.28 6.44 5.12
CA LEU A 61 -7.90 5.97 5.28
C LEU A 61 -6.90 7.10 5.51
N HIS A 62 -7.22 8.33 5.06
CA HIS A 62 -6.38 9.50 5.24
C HIS A 62 -6.49 10.12 6.63
N VAL A 63 -7.63 9.95 7.32
CA VAL A 63 -7.87 10.53 8.65
C VAL A 63 -6.72 10.25 9.63
N PRO A 64 -6.12 11.31 10.23
CA PRO A 64 -5.04 11.15 11.21
C PRO A 64 -5.49 10.35 12.44
N ASN A 65 -4.56 9.63 13.06
CA ASN A 65 -4.77 8.90 14.33
C ASN A 65 -5.88 7.84 14.30
N ARG A 66 -6.27 7.35 13.11
CA ARG A 66 -7.14 6.18 12.95
C ARG A 66 -6.35 4.93 12.60
N ARG A 67 -6.94 3.77 12.91
CA ARG A 67 -6.40 2.48 12.51
C ARG A 67 -6.32 2.43 10.99
N ARG A 68 -5.12 2.19 10.46
CA ARG A 68 -4.89 1.94 9.03
C ARG A 68 -4.75 0.43 8.84
N PRO A 69 -5.71 -0.25 8.22
CA PRO A 69 -5.65 -1.69 8.02
C PRO A 69 -4.76 -2.06 6.83
N TYR A 70 -3.62 -1.38 6.67
CA TYR A 70 -2.67 -1.64 5.59
C TYR A 70 -1.25 -1.22 5.97
N THR A 71 -0.26 -1.81 5.30
CA THR A 71 1.14 -1.37 5.31
C THR A 71 1.67 -1.31 3.88
N LEU A 72 2.53 -0.31 3.63
CA LEU A 72 3.17 -0.08 2.35
C LEU A 72 4.67 -0.21 2.52
N GLY A 73 5.29 -1.07 1.71
CA GLY A 73 6.74 -1.14 1.57
C GLY A 73 7.25 0.03 0.74
N LEU A 74 8.53 0.36 0.94
CA LEU A 74 9.22 1.31 0.09
C LEU A 74 9.41 0.73 -1.31
N LEU A 75 9.64 1.61 -2.29
CA LEU A 75 9.98 1.21 -3.65
C LEU A 75 11.35 0.52 -3.66
N GLN A 76 11.41 -0.64 -4.30
CA GLN A 76 12.60 -1.47 -4.41
C GLN A 76 12.95 -1.71 -5.88
N GLY A 77 14.12 -2.28 -6.15
CA GLY A 77 14.57 -2.61 -7.50
C GLY A 77 15.59 -1.63 -8.11
N PHE A 78 16.23 -0.80 -7.29
CA PHE A 78 17.34 0.07 -7.68
C PHE A 78 18.65 -0.73 -7.87
N ASN A 79 18.65 -1.70 -8.79
CA ASN A 79 19.72 -2.68 -8.97
C ASN A 79 21.06 -2.09 -9.44
N SER A 80 21.06 -0.83 -9.90
CA SER A 80 22.27 -0.10 -10.29
C SER A 80 23.08 0.44 -9.10
N LEU A 81 22.53 0.35 -7.88
CA LEU A 81 23.16 0.85 -6.66
C LEU A 81 23.61 -0.33 -5.80
N SER A 82 24.73 -0.16 -5.12
CA SER A 82 25.05 -1.00 -3.96
C SER A 82 24.08 -0.73 -2.81
N GLU A 83 23.93 -1.68 -1.90
CA GLU A 83 23.08 -1.53 -0.70
C GLU A 83 23.43 -0.29 0.11
N ARG A 84 24.72 0.00 0.27
CA ARG A 84 25.20 1.20 0.97
C ARG A 84 24.79 2.49 0.26
N GLN A 85 24.90 2.54 -1.06
CA GLN A 85 24.48 3.73 -1.82
C GLN A 85 22.96 3.94 -1.74
N LEU A 86 22.18 2.86 -1.75
CA LEU A 86 20.74 2.92 -1.58
C LEU A 86 20.36 3.42 -0.19
N GLU A 87 21.00 2.91 0.87
CA GLU A 87 20.78 3.37 2.24
C GLU A 87 21.14 4.84 2.41
N GLU A 88 22.30 5.28 1.89
CA GLU A 88 22.71 6.68 1.92
C GLU A 88 21.72 7.57 1.16
N ALA A 89 21.22 7.13 0.01
CA ALA A 89 20.19 7.84 -0.74
C ALA A 89 18.87 7.93 0.03
N MET A 90 18.46 6.85 0.72
CA MET A 90 17.26 6.85 1.55
C MET A 90 17.37 7.82 2.73
N VAL A 91 18.50 7.82 3.45
CA VAL A 91 18.74 8.72 4.60
C VAL A 91 18.75 10.18 4.16
N LYS A 92 19.34 10.47 2.99
CA LYS A 92 19.40 11.83 2.43
C LYS A 92 18.12 12.24 1.68
N ASN A 93 17.13 11.35 1.61
CA ASN A 93 15.95 11.49 0.75
C ASN A 93 16.33 11.93 -0.68
N GLN A 94 17.42 11.37 -1.19
CA GLN A 94 17.96 11.66 -2.51
C GLN A 94 17.08 11.00 -3.58
N GLU A 95 16.69 11.77 -4.57
CA GLU A 95 15.97 11.24 -5.72
C GLU A 95 16.90 10.42 -6.61
N MET A 96 16.40 9.27 -7.04
CA MET A 96 17.06 8.34 -7.93
C MET A 96 16.29 8.24 -9.22
N ARG A 97 17.03 8.14 -10.32
CA ARG A 97 16.45 8.01 -11.66
C ARG A 97 15.83 6.63 -11.83
N VAL A 98 14.60 6.61 -12.32
CA VAL A 98 13.92 5.39 -12.80
C VAL A 98 13.91 5.38 -14.32
N MET A 99 14.11 4.22 -14.91
CA MET A 99 14.28 4.07 -16.35
C MET A 99 13.28 3.08 -16.94
N PRO A 100 12.76 3.34 -18.16
CA PRO A 100 12.09 2.32 -18.94
C PRO A 100 12.95 1.06 -19.11
N GLY A 101 12.31 -0.10 -19.07
CA GLY A 101 13.00 -1.40 -19.15
C GLY A 101 13.57 -1.91 -17.81
N GLN A 102 13.61 -1.10 -16.75
CA GLN A 102 13.88 -1.57 -15.40
C GLN A 102 12.57 -1.96 -14.69
N VAL A 103 12.67 -2.90 -13.74
CA VAL A 103 11.54 -3.38 -12.94
C VAL A 103 11.74 -2.98 -11.49
N TYR A 104 10.82 -2.19 -10.99
CA TYR A 104 10.72 -1.81 -9.59
C TYR A 104 9.59 -2.59 -8.94
N TRP A 105 9.56 -2.64 -7.62
CA TRP A 105 8.47 -3.30 -6.93
C TRP A 105 8.18 -2.69 -5.57
N LEU A 106 6.94 -2.81 -5.13
CA LEU A 106 6.57 -2.57 -3.73
C LEU A 106 5.82 -3.76 -3.16
N ARG A 107 5.94 -3.94 -1.85
CA ARG A 107 5.09 -4.85 -1.09
C ARG A 107 3.93 -4.06 -0.49
N ILE A 108 2.71 -4.57 -0.63
CA ILE A 108 1.53 -4.02 0.02
C ILE A 108 0.89 -5.13 0.84
N THR A 109 0.54 -4.83 2.08
CA THR A 109 -0.24 -5.73 2.93
C THR A 109 -1.49 -5.01 3.40
N MET A 110 -2.64 -5.67 3.34
CA MET A 110 -3.94 -5.12 3.73
C MET A 110 -4.66 -6.13 4.62
N LEU A 111 -5.35 -5.65 5.65
CA LEU A 111 -6.13 -6.44 6.60
C LEU A 111 -7.63 -6.12 6.49
N ASP A 112 -8.07 -5.63 5.33
CA ASP A 112 -9.42 -5.20 5.07
C ASP A 112 -9.76 -5.45 3.60
N ALA A 113 -10.82 -6.22 3.36
CA ALA A 113 -11.26 -6.63 2.03
C ALA A 113 -11.79 -5.46 1.18
N SER A 114 -12.35 -4.42 1.81
CA SER A 114 -12.81 -3.22 1.10
C SER A 114 -11.63 -2.41 0.55
N VAL A 115 -10.54 -2.33 1.32
CA VAL A 115 -9.28 -1.69 0.90
C VAL A 115 -8.65 -2.49 -0.24
N PHE A 116 -8.54 -3.81 -0.10
CA PHE A 116 -8.03 -4.67 -1.17
C PHE A 116 -8.89 -4.56 -2.44
N GLY A 117 -10.22 -4.67 -2.32
CA GLY A 117 -11.13 -4.62 -3.46
C GLY A 117 -11.08 -3.30 -4.22
N SER A 118 -11.02 -2.18 -3.51
CA SER A 118 -10.91 -0.84 -4.12
C SER A 118 -9.57 -0.66 -4.82
N PHE A 119 -8.48 -1.08 -4.19
CA PHE A 119 -7.15 -1.00 -4.78
C PHE A 119 -6.98 -1.93 -6.00
N ALA A 120 -7.40 -3.19 -5.88
CA ALA A 120 -7.31 -4.18 -6.95
C ALA A 120 -8.12 -3.77 -8.19
N ARG A 121 -9.31 -3.17 -7.99
CA ARG A 121 -10.14 -2.65 -9.09
C ARG A 121 -9.41 -1.61 -9.93
N HIS A 122 -8.72 -0.67 -9.29
CA HIS A 122 -7.92 0.33 -10.00
C HIS A 122 -6.79 -0.30 -10.83
N LEU A 123 -6.17 -1.38 -10.38
CA LEU A 123 -5.06 -2.01 -11.09
C LEU A 123 -5.46 -2.81 -12.34
N ILE A 124 -6.71 -3.25 -12.45
CA ILE A 124 -7.19 -4.15 -13.50
C ILE A 124 -8.14 -3.48 -14.51
N THR A 125 -8.47 -2.20 -14.29
CA THR A 125 -9.40 -1.43 -15.12
C THR A 125 -8.62 -0.37 -15.90
#